data_AF-A0A923AIW7-F1
#
_entry.id   AF-A0A923AIW7-F1
#
_cell.length_a   1.000
_cell.length_b   1.000
_cell.length_c   1.000
_cell.angle_alpha   90.00
_cell.angle_beta   90.00
_cell.angle_gamma   90.00
#
_symmetry.space_group_name_H-M   'P 1'
#
loop_
_entity.id
_entity.type
_entity.pdbx_description
1 polymer ?
#
loop_
_entity_poly.entity_id
_entity_poly.type
_entity_poly.pdbx_seq_one_letter_code
_entity_poly.pdbx_strand_id
1 'polypeptide(L)'
;MTTQAQILNEIDAITVVAARLAAIAGRTDAQRKQDLIAARRELAMRIMTVMTMGDGYRPLRDHPQHYPELRHRVNIMRAAIADHQAKWSAVAIDSDDAAYVASSAAVQAMGRELMGWIRATVMSLPEQA
;
A
#
# COMPACT_ATOMS: atom_id res chain seq x y z
N MET A 1 -1.54 19.53 11.16
CA MET A 1 -1.16 18.48 12.12
C MET A 1 -1.91 17.22 11.73
N THR A 2 -1.22 16.09 11.55
CA THR A 2 -1.87 14.82 11.22
C THR A 2 -2.55 14.26 12.47
N THR A 3 -3.77 13.72 12.33
CA THR A 3 -4.47 12.99 13.40
C THR A 3 -4.46 11.49 13.16
N GLN A 4 -4.69 10.70 14.21
CA GLN A 4 -4.89 9.25 14.14
C GLN A 4 -6.00 8.91 13.15
N ALA A 5 -7.14 9.60 13.21
CA ALA A 5 -8.26 9.38 12.31
C ALA A 5 -7.88 9.59 10.83
N GLN A 6 -7.06 10.59 10.51
CA GLN A 6 -6.59 10.82 9.15
C GLN A 6 -5.72 9.66 8.64
N ILE A 7 -4.83 9.12 9.49
CA ILE A 7 -3.99 7.97 9.12
C ILE A 7 -4.84 6.72 8.92
N LEU A 8 -5.77 6.44 9.83
CA LEU A 8 -6.65 5.28 9.73
C LEU A 8 -7.52 5.33 8.47
N ASN A 9 -8.08 6.50 8.14
CA ASN A 9 -8.84 6.69 6.90
C ASN A 9 -7.98 6.46 5.65
N GLU A 10 -6.72 6.90 5.66
CA GLU A 10 -5.83 6.67 4.52
C GLU A 10 -5.44 5.19 4.37
N ILE A 11 -5.23 4.47 5.49
CA ILE A 11 -5.01 3.01 5.48
C ILE A 11 -6.22 2.26 4.89
N ASP A 12 -7.43 2.68 5.24
CA ASP A 12 -8.64 2.09 4.69
C ASP A 12 -8.77 2.38 3.19
N ALA A 13 -8.44 3.59 2.76
CA ALA A 13 -8.42 3.94 1.35
C ALA A 13 -7.37 3.14 0.55
N ILE A 14 -6.18 2.89 1.12
CA ILE A 14 -5.17 1.99 0.53
C ILE A 14 -5.73 0.58 0.37
N THR A 15 -6.42 0.08 1.39
CA THR A 15 -7.01 -1.27 1.39
C THR A 15 -8.06 -1.39 0.28
N VAL A 16 -8.90 -0.37 0.09
CA VAL A 16 -9.87 -0.31 -1.01
C VAL A 16 -9.18 -0.33 -2.38
N VAL A 17 -8.11 0.45 -2.57
CA VAL A 17 -7.37 0.46 -3.85
C VAL A 17 -6.69 -0.89 -4.12
N ALA A 18 -6.13 -1.52 -3.07
CA ALA A 18 -5.52 -2.84 -3.19
C ALA A 18 -6.55 -3.92 -3.57
N ALA A 19 -7.74 -3.89 -2.97
CA ALA A 19 -8.84 -4.78 -3.35
C ALA A 19 -9.30 -4.53 -4.81
N ARG A 20 -9.37 -3.26 -5.23
CA ARG A 20 -9.71 -2.89 -6.61
C ARG A 20 -8.67 -3.40 -7.61
N LEU A 21 -7.37 -3.34 -7.27
CA LEU A 21 -6.31 -3.91 -8.10
C LEU A 21 -6.48 -5.42 -8.30
N ALA A 22 -6.82 -6.15 -7.23
CA ALA A 22 -7.09 -7.58 -7.30
C ALA A 22 -8.29 -7.88 -8.22
N ALA A 23 -9.37 -7.12 -8.09
CA ALA A 23 -10.55 -7.27 -8.95
C ALA A 23 -10.24 -6.97 -10.43
N ILE A 24 -9.44 -5.93 -10.71
CA ILE A 24 -9.02 -5.59 -12.08
C ILE A 24 -8.13 -6.69 -12.69
N ALA A 25 -7.28 -7.31 -11.87
CA ALA A 25 -6.39 -8.36 -12.37
C ALA A 25 -7.14 -9.54 -12.99
N GLY A 26 -8.34 -9.89 -12.47
CA GLY A 26 -9.18 -10.97 -13.00
C GLY A 26 -10.10 -10.59 -14.16
N ARG A 27 -10.09 -9.34 -14.62
CA ARG A 27 -10.88 -8.90 -15.78
C ARG A 27 -10.19 -9.30 -17.10
N THR A 28 -10.96 -9.33 -18.19
CA THR A 28 -10.45 -9.59 -19.56
C THR A 28 -10.91 -8.57 -20.60
N ASP A 29 -11.64 -7.52 -20.17
CA ASP A 29 -12.14 -6.48 -21.06
C ASP A 29 -11.05 -5.49 -21.50
N ALA A 30 -11.34 -4.73 -22.57
CA ALA A 30 -10.40 -3.77 -23.17
C ALA A 30 -9.97 -2.64 -22.22
N GLN A 31 -10.79 -2.33 -21.20
CA GLN A 31 -10.54 -1.22 -20.27
C GLN A 31 -9.59 -1.63 -19.12
N ARG A 32 -9.48 -2.94 -18.85
CA ARG A 32 -8.65 -3.52 -17.77
C ARG A 32 -7.27 -2.89 -17.65
N LYS A 33 -6.53 -2.78 -18.77
CA LYS A 33 -5.15 -2.28 -18.77
C LYS A 33 -5.05 -0.84 -18.26
N GLN A 34 -5.95 0.02 -18.71
CA GLN A 34 -6.00 1.41 -18.27
C GLN A 34 -6.36 1.50 -16.79
N ASP A 35 -7.34 0.73 -16.35
CA ASP A 35 -7.77 0.69 -14.94
C ASP A 35 -6.65 0.17 -14.03
N LEU A 36 -5.88 -0.82 -14.48
CA LEU A 36 -4.74 -1.36 -13.74
C LEU A 36 -3.65 -0.30 -13.56
N ILE A 37 -3.34 0.46 -14.61
CA ILE A 37 -2.35 1.56 -14.55
C ILE A 37 -2.84 2.66 -13.60
N ALA A 38 -4.10 3.07 -13.71
CA ALA A 38 -4.69 4.10 -12.86
C ALA A 38 -4.66 3.67 -11.38
N ALA A 39 -5.09 2.44 -11.08
CA ALA A 39 -5.09 1.93 -9.71
C ALA A 39 -3.68 1.74 -9.14
N ARG A 40 -2.68 1.34 -9.95
CA ARG A 40 -1.26 1.27 -9.53
C ARG A 40 -0.73 2.65 -9.15
N ARG A 41 -1.05 3.68 -9.94
CA ARG A 41 -0.67 5.07 -9.66
C ARG A 41 -1.33 5.57 -8.37
N GLU A 42 -2.62 5.32 -8.20
CA GLU A 42 -3.34 5.70 -6.98
C GLU A 42 -2.71 5.04 -5.75
N LEU A 43 -2.44 3.72 -5.80
CA LEU A 43 -1.79 3.01 -4.70
C LEU A 43 -0.44 3.64 -4.31
N ALA A 44 0.40 3.95 -5.30
CA ALA A 44 1.70 4.56 -5.06
C ALA A 44 1.58 5.95 -4.40
N MET A 45 0.64 6.78 -4.87
CA MET A 45 0.37 8.10 -4.26
C MET A 45 -0.08 7.97 -2.81
N ARG A 46 -1.01 7.05 -2.52
CA ARG A 46 -1.52 6.84 -1.16
C ARG A 46 -0.46 6.32 -0.18
N ILE A 47 0.40 5.41 -0.63
CA ILE A 47 1.56 4.96 0.17
C ILE A 47 2.47 6.14 0.52
N MET A 48 2.71 7.07 -0.41
CA MET A 48 3.48 8.29 -0.15
C MET A 48 2.74 9.25 0.79
N THR A 49 1.42 9.33 0.70
CA THR A 49 0.59 10.11 1.63
C THR A 49 0.74 9.60 3.06
N VAL A 50 0.67 8.27 3.30
CA VAL A 50 0.86 7.69 4.64
C VAL A 50 2.23 8.01 5.22
N MET A 51 3.29 7.98 4.40
CA MET A 51 4.63 8.38 4.83
C MET A 51 4.66 9.85 5.28
N THR A 52 4.13 10.75 4.47
CA THR A 52 4.04 12.18 4.79
C THR A 52 3.18 12.43 6.03
N MET A 53 2.08 11.69 6.18
CA MET A 53 1.22 11.75 7.37
C MET A 53 1.96 11.31 8.63
N GLY A 54 2.76 10.24 8.54
CA GLY A 54 3.62 9.75 9.62
C GLY A 54 4.63 10.79 10.09
N ASP A 55 5.25 11.54 9.16
CA ASP A 55 6.16 12.65 9.49
C ASP A 55 5.47 13.76 10.30
N GLY A 56 4.18 13.99 10.00
CA GLY A 56 3.33 15.00 10.65
C GLY A 56 2.57 14.51 11.88
N TYR A 57 2.68 13.23 12.25
CA TYR A 57 1.96 12.63 13.38
C TYR A 57 2.82 12.61 14.63
N ARG A 58 2.57 13.56 15.54
CA ARG A 58 3.36 13.77 16.75
C ARG A 58 3.58 12.48 17.58
N PRO A 59 2.56 11.64 17.86
CA PRO A 59 2.78 10.42 18.62
C PRO A 59 3.78 9.45 17.98
N LEU A 60 3.86 9.36 16.64
CA LEU A 60 4.87 8.53 15.96
C LEU A 60 6.28 9.12 16.10
N ARG A 61 6.41 10.45 16.07
CA ARG A 61 7.70 11.14 16.24
C ARG A 61 8.23 11.04 17.66
N ASP A 62 7.33 11.10 18.64
CA ASP A 62 7.69 11.06 20.06
C ASP A 62 8.13 9.63 20.49
N HIS A 63 7.96 8.63 19.61
CA HIS A 63 8.37 7.25 19.83
C HIS A 63 9.38 6.80 18.75
N PRO A 64 10.68 7.08 18.95
CA PRO A 64 11.71 6.98 17.92
C PRO A 64 11.95 5.56 17.40
N GLN A 65 11.44 4.52 18.05
CA GLN A 65 11.46 3.14 17.56
C GLN A 65 10.45 2.87 16.43
N HIS A 66 9.33 3.60 16.36
CA HIS A 66 8.26 3.28 15.42
C HIS A 66 8.45 3.92 14.04
N TYR A 67 9.02 5.12 13.99
CA TYR A 67 9.20 5.83 12.72
C TYR A 67 10.25 5.19 11.79
N PRO A 68 11.45 4.76 12.27
CA PRO A 68 12.38 3.99 11.45
C PRO A 68 11.79 2.67 10.96
N GLU A 69 11.00 2.00 11.80
CA GLU A 69 10.33 0.74 11.43
C GLU A 69 9.26 0.97 10.36
N LEU A 70 8.46 2.03 10.46
CA LEU A 70 7.52 2.44 9.42
C LEU A 70 8.25 2.64 8.08
N ARG A 71 9.34 3.42 8.09
CA ARG A 71 10.15 3.66 6.89
C ARG A 71 10.71 2.36 6.31
N HIS A 72 11.23 1.49 7.15
CA HIS A 72 11.78 0.20 6.75
C HIS A 72 10.74 -0.68 6.05
N ARG A 73 9.57 -0.87 6.68
CA ARG A 73 8.49 -1.70 6.11
C ARG A 73 7.91 -1.11 4.83
N VAL A 74 7.75 0.21 4.74
CA VAL A 74 7.31 0.88 3.50
C VAL A 74 8.32 0.69 2.39
N ASN A 75 9.63 0.78 2.67
CA ASN A 75 10.67 0.55 1.67
C ASN A 75 10.66 -0.90 1.15
N ILE A 76 10.48 -1.90 2.03
CA ILE A 76 10.31 -3.30 1.64
C ILE A 76 9.12 -3.47 0.69
N MET A 77 7.96 -2.89 1.06
CA MET A 77 6.75 -2.96 0.23
C MET A 77 6.96 -2.30 -1.14
N ARG A 78 7.60 -1.12 -1.17
CA ARG A 78 7.91 -0.42 -2.42
C ARG A 78 8.84 -1.23 -3.33
N ALA A 79 9.85 -1.88 -2.76
CA ALA A 79 10.75 -2.74 -3.51
C ALA A 79 10.00 -3.95 -4.12
N ALA A 80 9.12 -4.59 -3.35
CA ALA A 80 8.29 -5.70 -3.85
C ALA A 80 7.33 -5.26 -4.97
N ILE A 81 6.70 -4.10 -4.84
CA ILE A 81 5.87 -3.52 -5.91
C ILE A 81 6.70 -3.27 -7.16
N ALA A 82 7.90 -2.67 -7.02
CA ALA A 82 8.77 -2.37 -8.15
C ALA A 82 9.24 -3.64 -8.87
N ASP A 83 9.65 -4.67 -8.13
CA ASP A 83 10.04 -5.97 -8.69
C ASP A 83 8.88 -6.64 -9.45
N HIS A 84 7.67 -6.62 -8.86
CA HIS A 84 6.47 -7.08 -9.55
C HIS A 84 6.22 -6.29 -10.84
N GLN A 85 6.31 -4.97 -10.80
CA GLN A 85 6.05 -4.14 -11.98
C GLN A 85 7.11 -4.27 -13.07
N ALA A 86 8.36 -4.56 -12.70
CA ALA A 86 9.45 -4.80 -13.64
C ALA A 86 9.25 -6.12 -14.41
N LYS A 87 8.81 -7.17 -13.71
CA LYS A 87 8.52 -8.49 -14.31
C LYS A 87 7.20 -8.50 -15.09
N TRP A 88 6.18 -7.81 -14.57
CA TRP A 88 4.83 -7.79 -15.12
C TRP A 88 4.41 -6.35 -15.45
N SER A 89 5.02 -5.81 -16.51
CA SER A 89 4.61 -4.54 -17.09
C SER A 89 3.13 -4.59 -17.47
N ALA A 90 2.37 -3.54 -17.18
CA ALA A 90 0.96 -3.43 -17.56
C ALA A 90 0.73 -3.56 -19.08
N VAL A 91 1.80 -3.47 -19.89
CA VAL A 91 1.76 -3.65 -21.34
C VAL A 91 1.84 -5.12 -21.77
N ALA A 92 2.43 -5.99 -20.96
CA ALA A 92 2.79 -7.37 -21.30
C ALA A 92 2.04 -8.44 -20.49
N ILE A 93 1.11 -8.06 -19.59
CA ILE A 93 0.36 -9.02 -18.78
C ILE A 93 -0.67 -9.74 -19.64
N ASP A 94 -0.45 -11.03 -19.89
CA ASP A 94 -1.52 -12.01 -20.05
C ASP A 94 -2.00 -12.42 -18.65
N SER A 95 -3.31 -12.33 -18.41
CA SER A 95 -3.94 -12.51 -17.07
C SER A 95 -3.75 -13.89 -16.47
N ASP A 96 -3.51 -14.89 -17.32
CA ASP A 96 -3.64 -16.30 -17.00
C ASP A 96 -2.31 -16.94 -16.59
N ASP A 97 -1.23 -16.14 -16.52
CA ASP A 97 0.06 -16.59 -16.00
C ASP A 97 -0.02 -16.81 -14.48
N ALA A 98 0.12 -18.07 -14.06
CA ALA A 98 0.16 -18.45 -12.65
C ALA A 98 1.25 -17.71 -11.86
N ALA A 99 2.38 -17.36 -12.49
CA ALA A 99 3.45 -16.60 -11.87
C ALA A 99 3.03 -15.15 -11.59
N TYR A 100 2.27 -14.53 -12.50
CA TYR A 100 1.67 -13.20 -12.29
C TYR A 100 0.70 -13.21 -11.11
N VAL A 101 -0.21 -14.20 -11.08
CA VAL A 101 -1.21 -14.33 -10.00
C VAL A 101 -0.51 -14.52 -8.65
N ALA A 102 0.47 -15.42 -8.57
CA ALA A 102 1.24 -15.67 -7.34
C ALA A 102 1.99 -14.42 -6.87
N SER A 103 2.66 -13.71 -7.79
CA SER A 103 3.37 -12.48 -7.43
C SER A 103 2.42 -11.36 -6.97
N SER A 104 1.29 -11.19 -7.66
CA SER A 104 0.26 -10.23 -7.26
C SER A 104 -0.27 -10.54 -5.85
N ALA A 105 -0.54 -11.82 -5.55
CA ALA A 105 -0.97 -12.26 -4.23
C ALA A 105 0.08 -11.99 -3.14
N ALA A 106 1.36 -12.21 -3.44
CA ALA A 106 2.46 -11.92 -2.51
C ALA A 106 2.55 -10.42 -2.17
N VAL A 107 2.51 -9.55 -3.18
CA VAL A 107 2.50 -8.08 -2.97
C VAL A 107 1.27 -7.66 -2.14
N GLN A 108 0.10 -8.23 -2.41
CA GLN A 108 -1.10 -7.94 -1.62
C GLN A 108 -0.99 -8.40 -0.17
N ALA A 109 -0.39 -9.58 0.08
CA ALA A 109 -0.16 -10.07 1.44
C ALA A 109 0.76 -9.13 2.23
N MET A 110 1.88 -8.71 1.64
CA MET A 110 2.79 -7.73 2.23
C MET A 110 2.08 -6.38 2.50
N GLY A 111 1.21 -5.95 1.58
CA GLY A 111 0.40 -4.75 1.75
C GLY A 111 -0.53 -4.86 2.97
N ARG A 112 -1.23 -5.99 3.12
CA ARG A 112 -2.10 -6.23 4.29
C ARG A 112 -1.33 -6.26 5.60
N GLU A 113 -0.18 -6.92 5.62
CA GLU A 113 0.70 -6.97 6.81
C GLU A 113 1.18 -5.58 7.21
N LEU A 114 1.65 -4.78 6.23
CA LEU A 114 2.04 -3.40 6.48
C LEU A 114 0.87 -2.57 7.02
N MET A 115 -0.29 -2.59 6.35
CA MET A 115 -1.46 -1.81 6.79
C MET A 115 -1.93 -2.24 8.19
N GLY A 116 -1.93 -3.54 8.49
CA GLY A 116 -2.25 -4.07 9.82
C GLY A 116 -1.27 -3.57 10.89
N TRP A 117 0.02 -3.58 10.58
CA TRP A 117 1.04 -3.05 11.49
C TRP A 117 0.90 -1.54 11.73
N ILE A 118 0.67 -0.74 10.68
CA ILE A 118 0.49 0.72 10.83
C ILE A 118 -0.74 0.99 11.69
N ARG A 119 -1.88 0.32 11.42
CA ARG A 119 -3.10 0.44 12.22
C ARG A 119 -2.83 0.11 13.69
N ALA A 120 -2.23 -1.04 13.98
CA ALA A 120 -1.94 -1.47 15.34
C ALA A 120 -1.00 -0.48 16.07
N THR A 121 0.03 0.00 15.38
CA THR A 121 0.99 0.97 15.94
C THR A 121 0.33 2.30 16.22
N VAL A 122 -0.43 2.86 15.27
CA VAL A 122 -1.09 4.15 15.47
C VAL A 122 -2.14 4.06 16.59
N MET A 123 -2.87 2.95 16.71
CA MET A 123 -3.86 2.73 17.76
C MET A 123 -3.26 2.52 19.16
N SER A 124 -2.02 2.04 19.26
CA SER A 124 -1.34 1.87 20.55
C SER A 124 -0.70 3.16 21.07
N LEU A 125 -0.56 4.17 20.22
CA LEU A 125 0.04 5.45 20.58
C LEU A 125 -1.02 6.40 21.13
N PRO A 126 -0.85 6.96 22.33
CA PRO A 126 -1.80 7.90 22.90
C PRO A 126 -1.78 9.22 22.10
N GLU A 127 -2.94 9.65 21.59
CA GLU A 127 -3.13 11.04 21.21
C GLU A 127 -3.20 11.86 22.50
N GLN A 128 -2.07 12.44 22.91
CA GLN A 128 -2.10 13.38 24.04
C GLN A 128 -3.03 14.54 23.68
N ALA A 129 -3.94 14.88 24.60
CA ALA A 129 -4.85 16.02 24.52
C ALA A 129 -4.11 17.36 24.45
#